data_AF-A0A7J8Q5J9-F1
#
_entry.id   AF-A0A7J8Q5J9-F1
#
_cell.length_a   1.000
_cell.length_b   1.000
_cell.length_c   1.000
_cell.angle_alpha   90.00
_cell.angle_beta   90.00
_cell.angle_gamma   90.00
#
_symmetry.space_group_name_H-M   'P 1'
#
loop_
_entity.id
_entity.type
_entity.pdbx_description
1 polymer ?
#
loop_
_entity_poly.entity_id
_entity_poly.type
_entity_poly.pdbx_seq_one_letter_code
_entity_poly.pdbx_strand_id
1 'polypeptide(L)' 'MVFHFSGADVRLQPVNTFMVNRDLVCMVIVPNSVNPFSVFGNYAQINFQVEYDLQKRVVSFAPTD' A
#
# COMPACT_ATOMS: atom_id res chain seq x y z
N MET A 1 5.25 8.57 -2.81
CA MET A 1 6.12 7.86 -1.84
C MET A 1 6.52 6.52 -2.43
N VAL A 2 7.70 5.96 -2.12
CA VAL A 2 8.13 4.66 -2.66
C VAL A 2 8.37 3.67 -1.54
N PHE A 3 7.78 2.48 -1.64
CA PHE A 3 8.07 1.34 -0.78
C PHE A 3 9.05 0.41 -1.49
N HIS A 4 10.19 0.18 -0.85
CA HIS A 4 11.23 -0.73 -1.33
C HIS A 4 11.00 -2.12 -0.73
N PHE A 5 10.43 -3.02 -1.53
CA PHE A 5 10.29 -4.44 -1.17
C PHE A 5 11.45 -5.26 -1.72
N SER A 6 11.58 -6.49 -1.25
CA SER A 6 12.54 -7.43 -1.85
C SER A 6 12.13 -7.72 -3.30
N GLY A 7 12.93 -7.21 -4.25
CA GLY A 7 12.72 -7.43 -5.68
C GLY A 7 11.75 -6.48 -6.38
N ALA A 8 11.21 -5.47 -5.69
CA ALA A 8 10.30 -4.50 -6.32
C ALA A 8 10.27 -3.14 -5.60
N ASP A 9 10.13 -2.07 -6.40
CA ASP A 9 9.80 -0.74 -5.92
C ASP A 9 8.34 -0.43 -6.24
N VAL A 10 7.52 -0.24 -5.21
CA VAL A 10 6.11 0.14 -5.36
C VAL A 10 5.97 1.64 -5.13
N ARG A 11 5.65 2.38 -6.20
CA ARG A 11 5.45 3.84 -6.15
C ARG A 11 3.99 4.16 -5.84
N LEU A 12 3.76 4.72 -4.65
CA LEU A 12 2.44 5.17 -4.21
C LEU A 12 2.13 6.60 -4.65
N GLN A 13 0.90 6.79 -5.13
CA GLN A 13 0.28 8.07 -5.44
C GLN A 13 -0.36 8.69 -4.19
N PRO A 14 -0.73 9.99 -4.20
CA PRO A 14 -1.37 10.63 -3.06
C PRO A 14 -2.63 9.92 -2.56
N VAL A 15 -3.44 9.35 -3.46
CA VAL A 15 -4.65 8.57 -3.11
C VAL A 15 -4.34 7.31 -2.29
N ASN A 16 -3.12 6.79 -2.39
CA ASN A 16 -2.69 5.62 -1.63
C ASN A 16 -2.26 5.94 -0.20
N THR A 17 -1.99 7.22 0.09
CA THR A 17 -1.32 7.66 1.33
C THR A 17 -2.12 8.67 2.12
N PHE A 18 -3.09 9.32 1.48
CA PHE A 18 -3.96 10.32 2.07
C PHE A 18 -5.42 10.04 1.76
N MET A 19 -6.29 10.41 2.70
CA MET A 19 -7.73 10.46 2.49
C MET A 19 -8.25 11.85 2.87
N VAL A 20 -9.36 12.25 2.27
CA VAL A 20 -10.07 13.48 2.65
C VAL A 20 -11.11 13.12 3.71
N ASN A 21 -11.07 13.84 4.84
CA ASN A 21 -12.08 13.73 5.89
C ASN A 21 -12.60 15.13 6.22
N ARG A 22 -13.79 15.45 5.71
CA ARG A 22 -14.34 16.82 5.70
C ARG A 22 -13.36 17.78 5.02
N ASP A 23 -12.88 18.79 5.74
CA ASP A 23 -12.01 19.84 5.22
C ASP A 23 -10.52 19.55 5.49
N LEU A 24 -10.19 18.32 5.90
CA LEU A 24 -8.83 17.90 6.23
C LEU A 24 -8.32 16.82 5.27
N VAL A 25 -7.02 16.88 4.96
CA VAL A 25 -6.27 15.81 4.31
C VAL A 25 -5.53 15.03 5.39
N CYS A 26 -5.89 13.77 5.57
CA CYS A 26 -5.36 12.91 6.61
C CYS A 26 -4.43 11.86 6.02
N MET A 27 -3.24 11.69 6.60
CA MET A 27 -2.36 10.57 6.28
C MET A 27 -2.97 9.27 6.82
N VAL A 28 -3.07 8.23 5.99
CA VAL A 28 -3.67 6.94 6.37
C VAL A 28 -2.65 5.89 6.84
N ILE A 29 -1.40 6.33 7.03
CA ILE A 29 -0.32 5.50 7.57
C ILE A 29 -0.16 5.88 9.03
N VAL A 30 -0.52 4.95 9.90
CA VAL A 30 -0.60 5.17 11.35
C VAL A 30 0.41 4.27 12.07
N PRO A 31 0.95 4.70 13.21
CA PRO A 31 1.81 3.86 14.02
C PRO A 31 1.04 2.63 14.52
N ASN A 32 1.62 1.44 14.38
CA ASN A 32 1.09 0.22 14.98
C ASN A 32 1.75 -0.01 16.35
N SER A 33 1.01 0.24 17.43
CA SER A 33 1.48 0.04 18.81
C SER A 33 1.07 -1.31 19.40
N VAL A 34 0.23 -2.09 18.71
CA VAL A 34 -0.40 -3.31 19.26
C VAL A 34 0.26 -4.57 18.72
N ASN A 35 0.69 -4.56 17.45
CA ASN A 35 1.29 -5.72 16.79
C ASN A 35 2.69 -5.38 16.26
N PRO A 36 3.65 -6.31 16.30
CA PRO A 36 5.00 -6.06 15.80
C PRO A 36 5.05 -5.99 14.26
N PHE A 37 3.96 -6.36 13.58
CA PHE A 37 3.88 -6.42 12.13
C PHE A 37 3.30 -5.13 11.54
N SER A 38 3.94 -4.63 10.47
CA SER A 38 3.38 -3.57 9.64
C SER A 38 2.43 -4.16 8.59
N VAL A 39 1.30 -3.50 8.33
CA VAL A 39 0.31 -3.95 7.35
C VAL A 39 0.31 -3.01 6.15
N PHE A 40 0.48 -3.57 4.95
CA PHE A 40 0.29 -2.86 3.70
C PHE A 40 -1.19 -2.92 3.30
N GLY A 41 -1.97 -1.99 3.86
CA GLY A 41 -3.44 -2.00 3.81
C GLY A 41 -4.05 -1.67 2.44
N ASN A 42 -5.38 -1.75 2.36
CA ASN A 42 -6.15 -1.56 1.13
C ASN A 42 -5.92 -0.20 0.44
N TYR A 43 -5.77 0.90 1.20
CA TYR A 43 -5.49 2.22 0.62
C TYR A 43 -4.18 2.21 -0.20
N ALA A 44 -3.14 1.56 0.33
CA ALA A 44 -1.86 1.43 -0.35
C ALA A 44 -1.95 0.59 -1.64
N GLN A 45 -3.04 -0.17 -1.82
CA GLN A 45 -3.30 -1.03 -2.97
C GLN A 45 -4.33 -0.44 -3.96
N ILE A 46 -4.90 0.75 -3.69
CA ILE A 46 -5.78 1.45 -4.64
C ILE A 46 -5.03 1.63 -5.96
N ASN A 47 -5.72 1.35 -7.07
CA ASN A 47 -5.20 1.44 -8.43
C ASN A 47 -3.97 0.54 -8.68
N PHE A 48 -3.91 -0.60 -7.99
CA PHE A 48 -3.02 -1.72 -8.33
C PHE A 48 -3.83 -2.99 -8.60
N GLN A 49 -3.48 -3.69 -9.67
CA GLN A 49 -3.81 -5.11 -9.81
C GLN A 49 -2.80 -5.87 -8.94
N VAL A 50 -3.30 -6.54 -7.90
CA VAL A 50 -2.48 -7.31 -6.96
C VAL A 50 -2.64 -8.80 -7.26
N GLU A 51 -1.56 -9.44 -7.66
CA GLU A 51 -1.52 -10.88 -7.93
C GLU A 51 -0.94 -11.63 -6.73
N TYR A 52 -1.57 -12.74 -6.36
CA TYR A 52 -1.10 -13.65 -5.33
C TYR A 52 -0.73 -14.99 -5.98
N ASP A 53 0.55 -15.18 -6.30
CA ASP A 53 1.06 -16.47 -6.78
C ASP A 53 1.43 -17.35 -5.58
N LEU A 54 0.49 -18.22 -5.20
CA LEU A 54 0.66 -19.11 -4.04
C LEU A 54 1.71 -20.22 -4.28
N GLN A 55 1.95 -20.62 -5.54
CA GLN A 55 2.93 -21.64 -5.86
C GLN A 55 4.34 -21.08 -5.75
N LYS A 56 4.58 -19.89 -6.32
CA LYS A 56 5.88 -19.20 -6.24
C LYS A 56 6.09 -18.45 -4.93
N ARG A 57 5.04 -18.25 -4.14
CA ARG A 57 5.03 -17.46 -2.89
C ARG A 57 5.45 -16.01 -3.13
N VAL A 58 4.92 -15.40 -4.18
CA VAL A 58 5.22 -14.03 -4.59
C VAL A 58 3.91 -13.24 -4.66
N VAL A 59 3.99 -11.97 -4.25
CA VAL A 59 2.95 -10.96 -4.49
C VAL A 59 3.48 -9.97 -5.51
N SER A 60 2.71 -9.73 -6.57
CA SER A 60 3.07 -8.79 -7.64
C SER A 60 2.10 -7.60 -7.65
N PHE A 61 2.63 -6.42 -7.97
CA PHE A 61 1.85 -5.18 -8.09
C PHE A 61 2.02 -4.66 -9.52
N ALA A 62 0.91 -4.54 -10.25
CA ALA A 62 0.87 -3.86 -11.54
C ALA A 62 0.01 -2.60 -11.41
N PRO A 63 0.48 -1.41 -11.85
CA PRO A 63 -0.35 -0.22 -11.88
C PRO A 63 -1.61 -0.44 -12.72
N THR A 64 -2.72 0.09 -12.24
CA THR A 64 -3.98 0.25 -12.98
C THR A 64 -4.43 1.71 -12.83
N ASP A 65 -5.45 2.08 -13.60
CA ASP A 65 -6.03 3.40 -13.84
C ASP A 65 -5.84 4.45 -12.72
#